data_AF-A0A6A8D978-F1
#
_entry.id   AF-A0A6A8D978-F1
#
_cell.length_a   1.000
_cell.length_b   1.000
_cell.length_c   1.000
_cell.angle_alpha   90.00
_cell.angle_beta   90.00
_cell.angle_gamma   90.00
#
_symmetry.space_group_name_H-M   'P 1'
#
loop_
_entity.id
_entity.type
_entity.pdbx_description
1 polymer ?
#
loop_
_entity_poly.entity_id
_entity_poly.type
_entity_poly.pdbx_seq_one_letter_code
_entity_poly.pdbx_strand_id
1 'polypeptide(L)' 'MSKKKQESNTLKDRLNDELLAKLTTKKQELRKQEEDKLQKEKEKEKQVKIAEQKRKEANKSFEELLSDSEMDWRKFK' A
#
# COMPACT_ATOMS: atom_id res chain seq x y z
N MET A 1 46.62 1.03 -37.72
CA MET A 1 45.58 1.87 -37.06
C MET A 1 44.24 1.14 -37.10
N SER A 2 43.94 0.26 -36.13
CA SER A 2 42.66 -0.49 -36.09
C SER A 2 42.10 -0.55 -34.68
N LYS A 3 41.74 0.62 -34.14
CA LYS A 3 41.16 0.75 -32.79
C LYS A 3 39.73 1.30 -32.79
N LYS A 4 39.06 1.33 -33.96
CA LYS A 4 37.76 2.00 -34.15
C LYS A 4 36.56 1.05 -34.32
N LYS A 5 36.74 -0.28 -34.19
CA LYS A 5 35.69 -1.29 -34.45
C LYS A 5 35.18 -2.04 -33.21
N GLN A 6 35.57 -1.61 -32.00
CA GLN A 6 35.25 -2.34 -30.77
C GLN A 6 34.20 -1.65 -29.88
N GLU A 7 33.77 -0.42 -30.20
CA GLU A 7 32.87 0.34 -29.31
C GLU A 7 31.36 0.28 -29.66
N SER A 8 30.98 -0.27 -30.82
CA SER A 8 29.57 -0.28 -31.28
C SER A 8 28.84 -1.62 -31.10
N ASN A 9 29.28 -2.45 -30.16
CA ASN A 9 28.61 -3.73 -29.84
C ASN A 9 28.17 -3.74 -28.37
N THR A 10 27.66 -2.62 -27.88
CA THR A 10 26.99 -2.64 -26.58
C THR A 10 25.71 -3.47 -26.71
N LEU A 11 25.37 -4.24 -25.68
CA LEU A 11 24.16 -5.08 -25.67
C LEU A 11 22.87 -4.28 -25.97
N LYS A 12 22.92 -2.96 -25.73
CA LYS A 12 21.90 -1.97 -26.07
C LYS A 12 21.68 -1.81 -27.58
N ASP A 13 22.74 -1.86 -28.40
CA ASP A 13 22.61 -1.74 -29.87
C ASP A 13 22.04 -3.00 -30.53
N ARG A 14 22.08 -4.15 -29.84
CA ARG A 14 21.55 -5.44 -30.33
C ARG A 14 20.14 -5.73 -29.84
N LEU A 15 19.75 -5.16 -28.70
CA LEU A 15 18.39 -5.18 -28.21
C LEU A 15 17.63 -4.07 -28.90
N ASN A 16 16.72 -4.44 -29.80
CA ASN A 16 15.80 -3.53 -30.46
C ASN A 16 15.22 -2.56 -29.41
N ASP A 17 15.52 -1.26 -29.50
CA ASP A 17 15.17 -0.25 -28.47
C ASP A 17 13.68 -0.29 -28.11
N GLU A 18 12.84 -0.70 -29.07
CA GLU A 18 11.42 -0.95 -28.91
C GLU A 18 11.11 -2.04 -27.85
N LEU A 19 11.91 -3.11 -27.80
CA LEU A 19 11.75 -4.18 -26.82
C LEU A 19 12.14 -3.70 -25.42
N LEU A 20 13.20 -2.91 -25.29
CA LEU A 20 13.61 -2.29 -24.03
C LEU A 20 12.56 -1.30 -23.52
N ALA A 21 11.97 -0.51 -24.42
CA ALA A 21 10.86 0.38 -24.10
C ALA A 21 9.67 -0.42 -23.58
N LYS A 22 9.24 -1.48 -24.29
CA LYS A 22 8.13 -2.36 -23.86
C LYS A 22 8.38 -2.99 -22.48
N LEU A 23 9.59 -3.48 -22.23
CA LEU A 23 9.94 -4.07 -20.94
C LEU A 23 9.93 -3.04 -19.81
N THR A 24 10.41 -1.82 -20.08
CA THR A 24 10.42 -0.73 -19.09
C THR A 24 9.00 -0.27 -18.77
N THR A 25 8.16 -0.08 -19.79
CA THR A 25 6.74 0.24 -19.61
C THR A 25 6.03 -0.85 -18.81
N LYS A 26 6.22 -2.12 -19.16
CA LYS A 26 5.59 -3.23 -18.44
C LYS A 26 6.07 -3.34 -17.00
N LYS A 27 7.34 -3.06 -16.72
CA LYS A 27 7.88 -2.97 -15.35
C LYS A 27 7.23 -1.85 -14.54
N GLN A 28 7.03 -0.68 -15.13
CA GLN A 28 6.36 0.45 -14.47
C GLN A 28 4.88 0.12 -14.20
N GLU A 29 4.20 -0.48 -15.17
CA GLU A 29 2.80 -0.89 -15.03
C GLU A 29 2.61 -1.93 -13.91
N LEU A 30 3.47 -2.94 -13.86
CA LEU A 30 3.43 -3.95 -12.79
C LEU A 30 3.67 -3.33 -11.41
N ARG A 31 4.64 -2.40 -11.28
CA ARG A 31 4.89 -1.69 -10.01
C ARG A 31 3.67 -0.90 -9.56
N LYS A 32 3.02 -0.18 -10.49
CA LYS A 32 1.81 0.57 -10.19
C LYS A 32 0.67 -0.35 -9.76
N GLN A 33 0.50 -1.49 -10.42
CA GLN A 33 -0.52 -2.47 -10.03
C GLN A 33 -0.28 -3.06 -8.64
N GLU A 34 0.96 -3.34 -8.27
CA GLU A 34 1.31 -3.81 -6.93
C GLU A 34 1.05 -2.75 -5.86
N GLU A 35 1.43 -1.50 -6.13
CA GLU A 35 1.18 -0.38 -5.23
C GLU A 35 -0.32 -0.13 -5.02
N ASP A 36 -1.11 -0.14 -6.10
CA ASP A 36 -2.58 -0.01 -6.04
C ASP A 36 -3.22 -1.15 -5.25
N LYS A 37 -2.74 -2.39 -5.40
CA LYS A 37 -3.23 -3.55 -4.63
C LYS A 37 -2.92 -3.37 -3.14
N LEU A 38 -1.70 -2.99 -2.80
CA LEU A 38 -1.29 -2.78 -1.42
C LEU A 38 -2.07 -1.65 -0.75
N GLN A 39 -2.34 -0.56 -1.47
CA GLN A 39 -3.17 0.54 -0.95
C GLN A 39 -4.61 0.09 -0.69
N LYS A 40 -5.23 -0.65 -1.63
CA LYS A 40 -6.58 -1.19 -1.46
C LYS A 40 -6.69 -2.16 -0.29
N GLU A 41 -5.67 -2.99 -0.07
CA GLU A 41 -5.65 -3.92 1.05
C GLU A 41 -5.54 -3.20 2.40
N LYS A 42 -4.66 -2.20 2.50
CA LYS A 42 -4.54 -1.35 3.70
C LYS A 42 -5.84 -0.59 4.01
N GLU A 43 -6.54 -0.10 2.99
CA GLU A 43 -7.80 0.59 3.18
C GLU A 43 -8.91 -0.35 3.68
N LYS A 44 -8.99 -1.55 3.10
CA LYS A 44 -9.92 -2.59 3.58
C LYS A 44 -9.65 -2.98 5.03
N GLU A 45 -8.38 -3.19 5.39
CA GLU A 45 -8.01 -3.55 6.77
C GLU A 45 -8.39 -2.44 7.76
N LYS A 46 -8.16 -1.17 7.40
CA LYS A 46 -8.60 -0.03 8.21
C LYS A 46 -10.11 0.01 8.40
N GLN A 47 -10.88 -0.21 7.34
CA GLN A 47 -12.34 -0.23 7.44
C GLN A 47 -12.84 -1.37 8.33
N VAL A 48 -12.25 -2.56 8.21
CA VAL A 48 -12.58 -3.71 9.08
C VAL A 48 -12.30 -3.38 10.55
N LYS A 49 -11.14 -2.79 10.86
CA LYS A 49 -10.78 -2.39 12.23
C LYS A 49 -11.76 -1.38 12.82
N ILE A 50 -12.15 -0.37 12.05
CA ILE A 50 -13.12 0.65 12.49
C ILE A 50 -14.49 0.00 12.73
N ALA A 51 -14.95 -0.87 11.83
CA ALA A 51 -16.23 -1.56 11.98
C ALA A 51 -16.24 -2.48 13.21
N GLU A 52 -15.14 -3.18 13.48
CA GLU A 52 -14.99 -4.04 14.65
C GLU A 52 -15.01 -3.23 15.95
N GLN A 53 -14.32 -2.09 16.00
CA GLN A 53 -14.34 -1.17 17.14
C GLN A 53 -15.75 -0.66 17.42
N LYS A 54 -16.45 -0.17 16.38
CA LYS A 54 -17.84 0.28 16.51
C LYS A 54 -18.77 -0.83 16.98
N ARG A 55 -18.59 -2.06 16.49
CA ARG A 55 -19.39 -3.20 16.95
C ARG A 55 -19.09 -3.51 18.41
N LYS A 56 -17.83 -3.50 18.83
CA LYS A 56 -17.45 -3.70 20.23
C LYS A 56 -18.10 -2.63 21.11
N GLU A 57 -17.93 -1.35 20.80
CA GLU A 57 -18.54 -0.23 21.52
C GLU A 57 -20.07 -0.34 21.61
N ALA A 58 -20.75 -0.68 20.50
CA ALA A 58 -22.20 -0.85 20.48
C ALA A 58 -22.70 -2.06 21.30
N ASN A 59 -21.85 -3.07 21.50
CA ASN A 59 -22.18 -4.25 22.31
C ASN A 59 -21.54 -4.21 23.71
N LYS A 60 -20.76 -3.18 24.05
CA LYS A 60 -20.27 -2.97 25.41
C LYS A 60 -21.44 -2.61 26.30
N SER A 61 -21.41 -3.12 27.54
CA SER A 61 -22.38 -2.71 28.55
C SER A 61 -22.10 -1.25 28.96
N PHE A 62 -23.14 -0.56 29.44
CA PHE A 62 -23.01 0.83 29.91
C PHE A 62 -21.93 0.99 30.99
N GLU A 63 -21.73 -0.03 31.82
CA GLU A 63 -20.71 -0.05 32.88
C GLU A 63 -19.29 -0.03 32.31
N GLU A 64 -19.00 -0.77 31.24
CA GLU A 64 -17.69 -0.75 30.58
C GLU A 64 -17.43 0.57 29.85
N LEU A 65 -18.45 1.10 29.16
CA LEU A 65 -18.35 2.43 28.53
C LEU A 65 -18.14 3.54 29.57
N LEU A 66 -18.77 3.40 30.75
CA LEU A 66 -18.63 4.34 31.86
C LEU A 66 -17.28 4.20 32.57
N SER A 67 -16.73 2.99 32.69
CA SER A 67 -15.40 2.77 33.26
C SER A 67 -14.25 3.21 32.35
N ASP A 68 -14.44 3.10 31.02
CA ASP A 68 -13.51 3.62 30.01
C ASP A 68 -13.59 5.15 29.90
N SER A 69 -14.69 5.75 30.38
CA SER A 69 -14.85 7.21 30.47
C SER A 69 -14.23 7.74 31.76
N GLU A 70 -13.54 8.88 31.70
CA GLU A 70 -13.00 9.57 32.90
C GLU A 70 -14.11 10.14 33.83
N MET A 71 -15.37 9.82 33.54
CA MET A 71 -16.53 10.39 34.22
C MET A 71 -16.91 9.60 35.46
N ASP A 72 -16.54 10.13 36.63
CA ASP A 72 -16.93 9.58 37.92
C ASP A 72 -18.35 10.05 38.29
N TRP A 73 -19.35 9.24 37.96
CA TRP A 73 -20.77 9.49 38.23
C TRP A 73 -21.10 9.76 39.70
N ARG A 74 -20.23 9.34 40.64
CA ARG A 74 -20.37 9.63 42.08
C ARG A 74 -20.24 11.12 42.40
N LYS A 75 -19.66 11.92 41.50
CA LYS A 75 -19.50 13.38 41.65
C LYS A 75 -20.78 14.18 41.35
N PHE A 76 -21.82 13.54 40.81
CA PHE A 76 -23.08 14.18 40.41
C PHE A 76 -24.26 13.77 41.29
N LYS A 77 -23.99 13.19 42.47
CA LYS A 77 -25.01 12.67 43.38
C LYS A 77 -25.52 13.71 44.36
#